data_AF-A0A9P6ZEH1-F1
#
_entry.id   AF-A0A9P6ZEH1-F1
#
_cell.length_a   1.000
_cell.length_b   1.000
_cell.length_c   1.000
_cell.angle_alpha   90.00
_cell.angle_beta   90.00
_cell.angle_gamma   90.00
#
_symmetry.space_group_name_H-M   'P 1'
#
loop_
_entity.id
_entity.type
_entity.pdbx_description
1 polymer ?
#
loop_
_entity_poly.entity_id
_entity_poly.type
_entity_poly.pdbx_seq_one_letter_code
_entity_poly.pdbx_strand_id
1 'polypeptide(L)'
;MDLDPEKLVQSSVFKAISTMHVLSSIGVNPSGFSKLLCSRFYAQIVQPQMEYGIAVNCLNHTQLKTLEEAQDKCIHKIYGASRKTFTKVMLHLTKLPTMKERVAQFLFRSLSLPEDTLLCR
;
A
#
# COMPACT_ATOMS: atom_id res chain seq x y z
N MET A 1 9.51 -13.11 -19.98
CA MET A 1 8.53 -12.02 -20.17
C MET A 1 9.00 -10.87 -19.31
N ASP A 2 9.61 -9.84 -19.91
CA ASP A 2 10.02 -8.65 -19.17
C ASP A 2 8.77 -7.83 -18.81
N LEU A 3 8.41 -7.88 -17.53
CA LEU A 3 7.31 -7.13 -16.97
C LEU A 3 7.79 -5.71 -16.72
N ASP A 4 7.36 -4.77 -17.57
CA ASP A 4 7.69 -3.35 -17.44
C ASP A 4 7.30 -2.83 -16.03
N PRO A 5 8.28 -2.50 -15.17
CA PRO A 5 8.01 -2.12 -13.78
C PRO A 5 7.17 -0.87 -13.65
N GLU A 6 7.27 0.05 -14.61
CA GLU A 6 6.52 1.30 -14.58
C GLU A 6 5.03 1.04 -14.82
N LYS A 7 4.71 0.24 -15.85
CA LYS A 7 3.33 -0.20 -16.11
C LYS A 7 2.75 -0.99 -14.95
N LEU A 8 3.57 -1.80 -14.30
CA LEU A 8 3.12 -2.59 -13.15
C LEU A 8 2.73 -1.69 -11.97
N VAL A 9 3.58 -0.72 -11.63
CA VAL A 9 3.31 0.23 -10.54
C VAL A 9 2.06 1.04 -10.85
N GLN A 10 1.92 1.57 -12.07
CA GLN A 10 0.72 2.31 -12.46
C GLN A 10 -0.55 1.47 -12.38
N SER A 11 -0.50 0.22 -12.85
CA SER A 11 -1.63 -0.71 -12.74
C SER A 11 -2.00 -1.00 -11.28
N SER A 12 -1.01 -1.21 -10.42
CA SER A 12 -1.21 -1.48 -8.99
C SER A 12 -1.86 -0.30 -8.27
N VAL A 13 -1.40 0.92 -8.54
CA VAL A 13 -1.95 2.16 -7.99
C VAL A 13 -3.38 2.38 -8.47
N PHE A 14 -3.62 2.18 -9.76
CA PHE A 14 -4.95 2.33 -10.35
C PHE A 14 -5.95 1.36 -9.71
N LYS A 15 -5.57 0.09 -9.56
CA LYS A 15 -6.40 -0.93 -8.88
C LYS A 15 -6.66 -0.55 -7.42
N ALA A 16 -5.62 -0.12 -6.69
CA ALA A 16 -5.71 0.25 -5.29
C ALA A 16 -6.69 1.42 -5.07
N ILE A 17 -6.52 2.48 -5.84
CA ILE A 17 -7.40 3.65 -5.78
C ILE A 17 -8.83 3.25 -6.16
N SER A 18 -9.04 2.53 -7.25
CA SER A 18 -10.37 2.09 -7.69
C SER A 18 -11.07 1.26 -6.61
N THR A 19 -10.34 0.32 -6.00
CA THR A 19 -10.85 -0.50 -4.88
C THR A 19 -11.19 0.37 -3.68
N MET A 20 -10.33 1.34 -3.33
CA MET A 20 -10.60 2.28 -2.24
C MET A 20 -11.85 3.14 -2.50
N HIS A 21 -12.14 3.50 -3.75
CA HIS A 21 -13.38 4.18 -4.11
C HIS A 21 -14.62 3.33 -3.84
N VAL A 22 -14.58 2.03 -4.19
CA VAL A 22 -15.65 1.07 -3.88
C VAL A 22 -15.78 0.87 -2.36
N LEU A 23 -14.67 0.68 -1.65
CA LEU A 23 -14.70 0.56 -0.19
C LEU A 23 -15.28 1.81 0.48
N SER A 24 -14.97 2.98 -0.06
CA SER A 24 -15.51 4.25 0.43
C SER A 24 -17.02 4.37 0.25
N SER A 25 -17.63 3.74 -0.76
CA SER A 25 -19.09 3.78 -0.94
C SER A 25 -19.83 2.85 0.01
N ILE A 26 -19.19 1.77 0.47
CA ILE A 26 -19.77 0.81 1.44
C ILE A 26 -19.48 1.16 2.91
N GLY A 27 -18.83 2.29 3.19
CA GLY A 27 -18.63 2.79 4.55
C GLY A 27 -17.17 2.88 5.01
N VAL A 28 -16.17 2.55 4.19
CA VAL A 28 -14.75 2.78 4.49
C VAL A 28 -14.39 4.24 4.19
N ASN A 29 -14.97 5.14 4.95
CA ASN A 29 -14.91 6.59 4.74
C ASN A 29 -14.99 7.31 6.09
N PRO A 30 -14.97 8.66 6.12
CA PRO A 30 -14.85 9.37 7.38
C PRO A 30 -16.03 9.22 8.34
N SER A 31 -17.24 9.03 7.78
CA SER A 31 -18.53 9.00 8.45
C SER A 31 -19.13 7.58 8.58
N GLY A 32 -18.46 6.56 8.03
CA GLY A 32 -18.93 5.18 8.04
C GLY A 32 -18.36 4.38 9.22
N PHE A 33 -17.61 3.32 8.92
CA PHE A 33 -17.01 2.46 9.94
C PHE A 33 -16.01 3.20 10.84
N SER A 34 -15.69 2.59 11.99
CA SER A 34 -14.65 3.11 12.87
C SER A 34 -13.29 3.17 12.16
N LYS A 35 -12.45 4.14 12.52
CA LYS A 35 -11.13 4.32 11.87
C LYS A 35 -10.27 3.07 11.92
N LEU A 36 -10.33 2.34 13.03
CA LEU A 36 -9.61 1.07 13.21
C LEU A 36 -10.12 -0.02 12.28
N LEU A 37 -11.43 -0.09 12.02
CA LEU A 37 -11.99 -1.06 11.09
C LEU A 37 -11.68 -0.65 9.64
N CYS A 38 -11.80 0.63 9.31
CA CYS A 38 -11.41 1.16 8.00
C CYS A 38 -9.94 0.88 7.67
N SER A 39 -9.03 1.08 8.63
CA SER A 39 -7.61 0.81 8.45
C SER A 39 -7.32 -0.68 8.25
N ARG A 40 -8.09 -1.57 8.89
CA ARG A 40 -8.00 -3.03 8.68
C ARG A 40 -8.49 -3.43 7.28
N PHE A 41 -9.62 -2.89 6.81
CA PHE A 41 -10.08 -3.14 5.44
C PHE A 41 -9.07 -2.64 4.41
N TYR A 42 -8.49 -1.47 4.61
CA TYR A 42 -7.41 -0.97 3.78
C TYR A 42 -6.22 -1.94 3.75
N ALA A 43 -5.73 -2.37 4.91
CA ALA A 43 -4.59 -3.27 5.03
C ALA A 43 -4.81 -4.64 4.37
N GLN A 44 -6.05 -5.15 4.40
CA GLN A 44 -6.38 -6.48 3.90
C GLN A 44 -6.75 -6.49 2.42
N ILE A 45 -7.29 -5.39 1.88
CA ILE A 45 -7.90 -5.37 0.54
C ILE A 45 -7.13 -4.46 -0.42
N VAL A 46 -6.82 -3.24 0.01
CA VAL A 46 -6.21 -2.21 -0.87
C VAL A 46 -4.69 -2.32 -0.86
N GLN A 47 -4.11 -2.47 0.34
CA GLN A 47 -2.65 -2.49 0.52
C GLN A 47 -1.96 -3.63 -0.26
N PRO A 48 -2.49 -4.88 -0.30
CA PRO A 48 -1.86 -5.96 -1.06
C PRO A 48 -1.76 -5.68 -2.57
N GLN A 49 -2.66 -4.87 -3.12
CA GLN A 49 -2.63 -4.51 -4.54
C GLN A 49 -1.39 -3.69 -4.88
N MET A 50 -0.96 -2.82 -3.98
CA MET A 50 0.26 -2.02 -4.11
C MET A 50 1.52 -2.78 -3.70
N GLU A 51 1.41 -3.67 -2.70
CA GLU A 51 2.54 -4.51 -2.24
C GLU A 51 3.02 -5.49 -3.32
N TYR A 52 2.11 -5.98 -4.17
CA TYR A 52 2.46 -6.84 -5.29
C TYR A 52 3.59 -6.26 -6.16
N GLY A 53 3.56 -4.94 -6.42
CA GLY A 53 4.61 -4.32 -7.22
C GLY A 53 5.97 -4.22 -6.56
N ILE A 54 6.00 -4.15 -5.22
CA ILE A 54 7.25 -4.19 -4.45
C ILE A 54 7.79 -5.62 -4.35
N ALA A 55 6.91 -6.61 -4.23
CA ALA A 55 7.30 -8.00 -4.05
C ALA A 55 7.91 -8.62 -5.33
N VAL A 56 7.47 -8.17 -6.51
CA VAL A 56 7.89 -8.74 -7.80
C VAL A 56 9.13 -8.06 -8.37
N ASN A 57 9.39 -6.79 -8.06
CA ASN A 57 10.54 -6.08 -8.60
C ASN A 57 11.15 -5.06 -7.62
N CYS A 58 12.44 -4.80 -7.79
CA CYS A 58 13.12 -3.71 -7.10
C CYS A 58 12.65 -2.38 -7.67
N LEU A 59 11.82 -1.66 -6.90
CA LEU A 59 11.30 -0.36 -7.33
C LEU A 59 12.36 0.73 -7.21
N ASN A 60 12.37 1.64 -8.19
CA ASN A 60 13.15 2.86 -8.08
C ASN A 60 12.47 3.87 -7.14
N HIS A 61 13.20 4.91 -6.74
CA HIS A 61 12.70 5.92 -5.81
C HIS A 61 11.42 6.62 -6.31
N THR A 62 11.30 6.87 -7.61
CA THR A 62 10.13 7.53 -8.22
C THR A 62 8.88 6.65 -8.16
N GLN A 63 9.03 5.36 -8.40
CA GLN A 63 7.97 4.36 -8.29
C GLN A 63 7.51 4.21 -6.84
N LEU A 64 8.45 4.13 -5.89
CA LEU A 64 8.14 4.08 -4.47
C LEU A 64 7.36 5.32 -4.02
N LYS A 65 7.78 6.52 -4.45
CA LYS A 65 7.07 7.77 -4.16
C LYS A 65 5.64 7.75 -4.71
N THR A 66 5.44 7.22 -5.92
CA THR A 66 4.11 7.08 -6.52
C THR A 66 3.19 6.19 -5.68
N LEU A 67 3.73 5.09 -5.14
CA LEU A 67 3.00 4.20 -4.23
C LEU A 67 2.72 4.86 -2.87
N GLU A 68 3.65 5.63 -2.33
CA GLU A 68 3.44 6.41 -1.10
C GLU A 68 2.32 7.44 -1.29
N GLU A 69 2.31 8.16 -2.40
CA GLU A 69 1.24 9.11 -2.74
C GLU A 69 -0.13 8.41 -2.90
N ALA A 70 -0.15 7.18 -3.41
CA ALA A 70 -1.36 6.37 -3.50
C ALA A 70 -1.86 5.90 -2.13
N GLN A 71 -0.94 5.45 -1.26
CA GLN A 71 -1.23 5.15 0.15
C GLN A 71 -1.81 6.38 0.84
N ASP A 72 -1.18 7.55 0.68
CA ASP A 72 -1.62 8.78 1.32
C ASP A 72 -3.04 9.19 0.92
N LYS A 73 -3.34 9.11 -0.38
CA LYS A 73 -4.69 9.35 -0.90
C LYS A 73 -5.73 8.42 -0.26
N CYS A 74 -5.40 7.14 -0.07
CA CYS A 74 -6.30 6.18 0.57
C CYS A 74 -6.50 6.50 2.06
N ILE A 75 -5.44 6.82 2.79
CA ILE A 75 -5.50 7.17 4.21
C ILE A 75 -6.27 8.48 4.43
N HIS A 76 -6.00 9.51 3.63
CA HIS A 76 -6.78 10.76 3.69
C HIS A 76 -8.27 10.50 3.46
N LYS A 77 -8.62 9.57 2.56
CA LYS A 77 -10.01 9.21 2.29
C LYS A 77 -10.69 8.50 3.47
N ILE A 78 -9.97 7.68 4.23
CA ILE A 78 -10.48 7.06 5.48
C ILE A 78 -10.70 8.11 6.57
N TYR A 79 -9.74 9.02 6.74
CA TYR A 79 -9.76 9.98 7.84
C TYR A 79 -10.55 11.25 7.53
N GLY A 80 -10.81 11.55 6.26
CA GLY A 80 -11.44 12.80 5.84
C GLY A 80 -10.48 13.98 5.99
N ALA A 81 -9.19 13.70 5.97
CA ALA A 81 -8.16 14.66 6.29
C ALA A 81 -7.75 15.48 5.04
N SER A 82 -7.27 16.71 5.27
CA SER A 82 -6.75 17.55 4.19
C SER A 82 -5.51 16.91 3.55
N ARG A 83 -5.33 17.10 2.23
CA ARG A 83 -4.16 16.58 1.50
C ARG A 83 -2.81 17.05 2.04
N LYS A 84 -2.80 18.16 2.80
CA LYS A 84 -1.60 18.70 3.46
C LYS A 84 -1.24 17.99 4.77
N THR A 85 -2.15 17.17 5.30
CA THR A 85 -1.92 16.47 6.57
C THR A 85 -0.98 15.30 6.36
N PHE A 86 -0.01 15.16 7.26
CA PHE A 86 0.93 14.06 7.21
C PHE A 86 0.25 12.77 7.66
N THR A 87 0.26 11.75 6.80
CA THR A 87 -0.43 10.46 7.02
C THR A 87 0.30 9.54 7.98
N LYS A 88 1.60 9.77 8.23
CA LYS A 88 2.43 8.92 9.10
C LYS A 88 1.85 8.79 10.52
N VAL A 89 1.25 9.84 11.06
CA VAL A 89 0.60 9.78 12.38
C VAL A 89 -0.63 8.85 12.33
N MET A 90 -1.44 8.94 11.28
CA MET A 90 -2.63 8.09 11.09
C MET A 90 -2.25 6.62 10.89
N LEU A 91 -1.20 6.38 10.09
CA LEU A 91 -0.61 5.06 9.90
C LEU A 91 -0.07 4.50 11.22
N HIS A 92 0.64 5.30 12.02
CA HIS A 92 1.17 4.90 13.31
C HIS A 92 0.06 4.51 14.30
N LEU A 93 -1.00 5.31 14.41
CA LEU A 93 -2.16 5.03 15.28
C LEU A 93 -2.84 3.70 14.94
N THR A 94 -2.74 3.24 13.70
CA THR A 94 -3.37 2.01 13.21
C THR A 94 -2.37 0.88 12.97
N LYS A 95 -1.10 1.09 13.33
CA LYS A 95 0.01 0.14 13.11
C LYS A 95 0.15 -0.28 11.64
N LEU A 96 -0.17 0.62 10.72
CA LEU A 96 0.02 0.40 9.29
C LEU A 96 1.43 0.84 8.88
N PRO A 97 2.17 0.01 8.14
CA PRO A 97 3.47 0.41 7.62
C PRO A 97 3.33 1.33 6.41
N THR A 98 4.29 2.24 6.28
CA THR A 98 4.54 3.00 5.06
C THR A 98 5.04 2.08 3.94
N MET A 99 4.93 2.51 2.68
CA MET A 99 5.47 1.74 1.55
C MET A 99 6.98 1.51 1.69
N LYS A 100 7.74 2.49 2.20
CA LYS A 100 9.17 2.32 2.48
C LYS A 100 9.45 1.26 3.54
N GLU A 101 8.70 1.24 4.63
CA GLU A 101 8.82 0.19 5.66
C GLU A 101 8.47 -1.20 5.10
N ARG A 102 7.51 -1.27 4.17
CA ARG A 102 7.20 -2.52 3.46
C ARG A 102 8.35 -3.03 2.62
N VAL A 103 9.01 -2.17 1.85
CA VAL A 103 10.21 -2.56 1.08
C VAL A 103 11.25 -3.21 2.01
N ALA A 104 11.53 -2.59 3.15
CA ALA A 104 12.47 -3.15 4.13
C ALA A 104 11.99 -4.50 4.69
N GLN A 105 10.70 -4.66 4.99
CA GLN A 105 10.13 -5.93 5.44
C GLN A 105 10.27 -7.04 4.38
N PHE A 106 10.03 -6.73 3.10
CA PHE A 106 10.17 -7.69 2.01
C PHE A 106 11.63 -8.07 1.77
N LEU A 107 12.55 -7.11 1.80
CA LEU A 107 13.99 -7.38 1.72
C LEU A 107 14.44 -8.28 2.88
N PHE A 108 14.06 -7.95 4.11
CA PHE A 108 14.39 -8.76 5.28
C PHE A 108 13.82 -10.18 5.19
N ARG A 109 12.57 -10.32 4.72
CA ARG A 109 11.97 -11.64 4.45
C ARG A 109 12.78 -12.41 3.42
N SER A 110 13.11 -11.79 2.28
CA SER A 110 13.90 -12.42 1.22
C SER A 110 15.27 -12.92 1.72
N LEU A 111 15.91 -12.19 2.63
CA LEU A 111 17.20 -12.56 3.22
C LEU A 111 17.11 -13.67 4.29
N SER A 112 15.92 -13.91 4.83
CA SER A 112 15.68 -14.91 5.87
C SER A 112 14.99 -16.17 5.34
N LEU A 113 14.75 -16.24 4.03
CA LEU A 113 14.18 -17.44 3.39
C LEU A 113 15.24 -18.56 3.31
N PRO A 114 14.84 -19.83 3.50
CA PRO A 114 15.70 -20.99 3.23
C PRO A 114 16.13 -21.03 1.76
N GLU A 115 17.33 -21.56 1.50
CA GLU A 115 17.88 -21.72 0.13
C GLU A 115 16.95 -22.51 -0.82
N ASP A 116 16.12 -23.40 -0.28
CA ASP A 116 15.18 -24.24 -1.05
C ASP A 116 13.90 -23.50 -1.48
N THR A 117 13.78 -22.19 -1.25
CA THR A 117 12.57 -21.45 -1.65
C THR A 117 12.56 -21.05 -3.12
N LEU A 118 11.39 -21.20 -3.76
CA LEU A 118 11.13 -20.79 -5.15
C LEU A 118 11.32 -19.29 -5.45
N LEU A 119 11.60 -18.49 -4.42
CA LEU A 119 11.79 -17.04 -4.51
C LEU A 119 13.26 -16.62 -4.31
N CYS A 120 14.17 -17.58 -4.09
CA CYS A 120 15.59 -17.29 -4.02
C CYS A 120 16.08 -16.89 -5.42
N ARG A 121 16.69 -15.70 -5.51
CA ARG A 121 17.13 -15.11 -6.78
C ARG A 121 18.56 -15.48 -7.12
#